data_AF-X7FBH1-F1
#
_entry.id   AF-X7FBH1-F1
#
_cell.length_a   1.000
_cell.length_b   1.000
_cell.length_c   1.000
_cell.angle_alpha   90.00
_cell.angle_beta   90.00
_cell.angle_gamma   90.00
#
_symmetry.space_group_name_H-M   'P 1'
#
loop_
_entity.id
_entity.type
_entity.pdbx_description
1 polymer ?
#
loop_
_entity_poly.entity_id
_entity_poly.type
_entity_poly.pdbx_seq_one_letter_code
_entity_poly.pdbx_strand_id
1 'polypeptide(L)'
;MTEIDELERRIAAALDRIARGVEAIERPAPEPPAEPEAATADTVDPEAHAALATALEDERLANAQLEERVRALHDRQERQVADLRAQVTEGRESLAALEAELQQMRRAHETLREANAELTRALAEGAPSGTLIDAALAAELESLRAERAVETAETRAVLSALEPLLAEAAATQEGETA
;
A
#
# COMPACT_ATOMS: atom_id res chain seq x y z
N MET A 1 -37.70 -9.23 -18.64
CA MET A 1 -38.27 -10.58 -18.43
C MET A 1 -37.17 -11.65 -18.39
N THR A 2 -36.09 -11.51 -19.17
CA THR A 2 -34.94 -12.45 -19.19
C THR A 2 -34.13 -12.53 -17.89
N GLU A 3 -34.01 -11.45 -17.12
CA GLU A 3 -33.25 -11.46 -15.85
C GLU A 3 -33.94 -12.27 -14.75
N ILE A 4 -35.27 -12.31 -14.77
CA ILE A 4 -36.05 -13.10 -13.81
C ILE A 4 -35.87 -14.59 -14.12
N ASP A 5 -35.93 -14.98 -15.39
CA ASP A 5 -35.71 -16.38 -15.81
C ASP A 5 -34.29 -16.88 -15.48
N GLU A 6 -33.29 -15.99 -15.54
CA GLU A 6 -31.90 -16.30 -15.18
C GLU A 6 -31.71 -16.46 -13.66
N LEU A 7 -32.36 -15.60 -12.87
CA LEU A 7 -32.40 -15.72 -11.42
C LEU A 7 -33.12 -17.00 -10.98
N GLU A 8 -34.25 -17.34 -11.62
CA GLU A 8 -34.98 -18.58 -11.36
C GLU A 8 -34.15 -19.83 -11.67
N ARG A 9 -33.43 -19.85 -12.81
CA ARG A 9 -32.49 -20.93 -13.14
C ARG A 9 -31.37 -21.08 -12.12
N ARG A 10 -30.80 -19.97 -11.64
CA ARG A 10 -29.75 -20.00 -10.60
C ARG A 10 -30.27 -20.48 -9.26
N ILE A 11 -31.48 -20.07 -8.88
CA ILE A 11 -32.10 -20.48 -7.62
C ILE A 11 -32.44 -21.98 -7.68
N ALA A 12 -33.01 -22.48 -8.78
CA ALA A 12 -33.28 -23.90 -8.97
C ALA A 12 -32.00 -24.75 -8.88
N ALA A 13 -30.93 -24.32 -9.54
CA ALA A 13 -29.63 -25.01 -9.48
C ALA A 13 -28.99 -25.00 -8.08
N ALA A 14 -29.21 -23.94 -7.30
CA ALA A 14 -28.74 -23.85 -5.92
C ALA A 14 -29.54 -24.79 -4.99
N LEU A 15 -30.86 -24.84 -5.16
CA LEU A 15 -31.74 -25.72 -4.39
C LEU A 15 -31.47 -27.20 -4.68
N ASP A 16 -31.24 -27.59 -5.95
CA ASP A 16 -30.84 -28.96 -6.32
C ASP A 16 -29.47 -29.36 -5.73
N ARG A 17 -28.58 -28.39 -5.51
CA ARG A 17 -27.28 -28.66 -4.89
C ARG A 17 -27.42 -28.85 -3.38
N ILE A 18 -28.30 -28.08 -2.74
CA ILE A 18 -28.62 -28.21 -1.32
C ILE A 18 -29.36 -29.53 -1.08
N ALA A 19 -30.34 -29.90 -1.91
CA ALA A 19 -31.05 -31.16 -1.81
C ALA A 19 -30.09 -32.37 -1.87
N ARG A 20 -29.15 -32.36 -2.83
CA ARG A 20 -28.09 -33.39 -2.91
C ARG A 20 -27.13 -33.37 -1.72
N GLY A 21 -26.85 -32.19 -1.15
CA GLY A 21 -26.05 -32.05 0.06
C GLY A 21 -26.73 -32.62 1.29
N VAL A 22 -28.04 -32.40 1.44
CA VAL A 22 -28.86 -32.93 2.53
C VAL A 22 -29.00 -34.45 2.39
N GLU A 23 -29.27 -34.97 1.18
CA GLU A 23 -29.28 -36.42 0.93
C GLU A 23 -27.91 -37.08 1.21
N ALA A 24 -26.80 -36.37 1.02
CA ALA A 24 -25.48 -36.89 1.37
C ALA A 24 -25.23 -36.93 2.88
N ILE A 25 -25.89 -36.07 3.66
CA ILE A 25 -25.82 -36.03 5.12
C ILE A 25 -26.82 -37.02 5.76
N GLU A 26 -28.00 -37.17 5.18
CA GLU A 26 -29.05 -38.11 5.64
C GLU A 26 -28.81 -39.54 5.19
N ARG A 27 -27.98 -39.75 4.16
CA ARG A 27 -27.56 -41.10 3.78
C ARG A 27 -26.82 -41.72 4.97
N PRO A 28 -27.34 -42.82 5.54
CA PRO A 28 -26.61 -43.57 6.55
C PRO A 28 -25.24 -43.90 5.97
N ALA A 29 -24.18 -43.60 6.72
CA ALA A 29 -22.85 -44.10 6.37
C ALA A 29 -22.98 -45.61 6.08
N PRO A 30 -22.37 -46.13 5.00
CA PRO A 30 -22.38 -47.57 4.77
C PRO A 30 -21.92 -48.23 6.06
N GLU A 31 -22.72 -49.16 6.59
CA GLU A 31 -22.35 -49.94 7.77
C GLU A 31 -20.93 -50.46 7.53
N PRO A 32 -19.99 -50.23 8.48
CA PRO A 32 -18.67 -50.81 8.36
C PRO A 32 -18.86 -52.33 8.20
N PRO A 33 -18.08 -53.00 7.34
CA PRO A 33 -18.09 -54.46 7.31
C PRO A 33 -17.89 -54.96 8.73
N ALA A 34 -18.70 -55.95 9.13
CA ALA A 34 -18.70 -56.53 10.47
C ALA A 34 -17.27 -56.63 11.01
N GLU A 35 -17.04 -55.98 12.15
CA GLU A 35 -15.79 -56.02 12.87
C GLU A 35 -15.35 -57.49 13.00
N PRO A 36 -14.14 -57.89 12.56
CA PRO A 36 -13.56 -59.07 13.14
C PRO A 36 -13.51 -58.82 14.65
N GLU A 37 -14.03 -59.78 15.41
CA GLU A 37 -13.96 -59.87 16.87
C GLU A 37 -12.75 -59.11 17.40
N ALA A 38 -13.00 -58.24 18.38
CA ALA A 38 -12.00 -57.49 19.13
C ALA A 38 -10.66 -58.25 19.24
N ALA A 39 -9.79 -58.03 18.25
CA ALA A 39 -8.39 -58.31 18.38
C ALA A 39 -7.94 -57.32 19.44
N THR A 40 -7.69 -57.87 20.62
CA THR A 40 -6.86 -57.34 21.68
C THR A 40 -6.02 -56.16 21.21
N ALA A 41 -6.05 -55.08 21.97
CA ALA A 41 -5.20 -53.89 21.86
C ALA A 41 -3.68 -54.20 22.04
N ASP A 42 -3.20 -55.32 21.51
CA ASP A 42 -1.94 -55.95 21.88
C ASP A 42 -1.29 -56.68 20.69
N THR A 43 -1.40 -56.12 19.48
CA THR A 43 -0.48 -56.38 18.36
C THR A 43 -0.39 -55.17 17.42
N VAL A 44 -0.22 -53.95 17.97
CA VAL A 44 0.49 -52.96 17.15
C VAL A 44 1.91 -53.48 17.05
N ASP A 45 2.33 -53.89 15.86
CA ASP A 45 3.71 -54.27 15.61
C ASP A 45 4.63 -53.16 16.20
N PRO A 46 5.46 -53.46 17.22
CA PRO A 46 6.26 -52.44 17.90
C PRO A 46 7.14 -51.66 16.94
N GLU A 47 7.58 -52.31 15.86
CA GLU A 47 8.37 -51.68 14.79
C GLU A 47 7.52 -50.68 13.99
N ALA A 48 6.29 -51.03 13.62
CA ALA A 48 5.36 -50.13 12.94
C ALA A 48 4.97 -48.93 13.82
N HIS A 49 4.75 -49.14 15.12
CA HIS A 49 4.49 -48.05 16.06
C HIS A 49 5.68 -47.10 16.21
N ALA A 50 6.90 -47.63 16.31
CA ALA A 50 8.12 -46.83 16.39
C ALA A 50 8.37 -46.03 15.10
N ALA A 51 8.11 -46.62 13.94
CA ALA A 51 8.22 -45.93 12.65
C ALA A 51 7.22 -44.77 12.53
N LEU A 52 5.97 -44.98 12.95
CA LEU A 52 4.94 -43.92 12.98
C LEU A 52 5.28 -42.80 13.96
N ALA A 53 5.82 -43.14 15.14
CA ALA A 53 6.28 -42.15 16.12
C ALA A 53 7.41 -41.27 15.56
N THR A 54 8.38 -41.89 14.87
CA THR A 54 9.49 -41.18 14.21
C THR A 54 8.96 -40.25 13.12
N ALA A 55 8.07 -40.73 12.23
CA ALA A 55 7.48 -39.90 11.19
C ALA A 55 6.67 -38.72 11.76
N LEU A 56 5.98 -38.92 12.89
CA LEU A 56 5.26 -37.84 13.57
C LEU A 56 6.21 -36.80 14.17
N GLU A 57 7.36 -37.22 14.70
CA GLU A 57 8.41 -36.31 15.21
C GLU A 57 9.04 -35.50 14.07
N ASP A 58 9.34 -36.14 12.93
CA ASP A 58 9.87 -35.49 11.73
C ASP A 58 8.89 -34.45 11.17
N GLU A 59 7.60 -34.80 11.06
CA GLU A 59 6.55 -33.87 10.62
C GLU A 59 6.35 -32.71 11.60
N ARG A 60 6.42 -32.95 12.91
CA ARG A 60 6.37 -31.88 13.92
C ARG A 60 7.55 -30.92 13.80
N LEU A 61 8.74 -31.44 13.55
CA LEU A 61 9.93 -30.62 13.33
C LEU A 61 9.79 -29.78 12.04
N ALA A 62 9.33 -30.40 10.95
CA ALA A 62 9.07 -29.71 9.69
C ALA A 62 8.01 -28.62 9.85
N ASN A 63 6.93 -28.90 10.59
CA ASN A 63 5.89 -27.94 10.89
C ASN A 63 6.43 -26.75 11.69
N ALA A 64 7.22 -26.99 12.75
CA ALA A 64 7.84 -25.93 13.55
C ALA A 64 8.76 -25.03 12.69
N GLN A 65 9.55 -25.61 11.78
CA GLN A 65 10.38 -24.85 10.85
C GLN A 65 9.54 -24.01 9.86
N LEU A 66 8.43 -24.55 9.37
CA LEU A 66 7.50 -23.82 8.50
C LEU A 66 6.81 -22.67 9.26
N GLU A 67 6.38 -22.90 10.50
CA GLU A 67 5.81 -21.84 11.34
C GLU A 67 6.82 -20.70 11.58
N GLU A 68 8.07 -21.02 11.87
CA GLU A 68 9.13 -20.02 12.02
C GLU A 68 9.36 -19.23 10.73
N ARG A 69 9.43 -19.92 9.58
CA ARG A 69 9.56 -19.27 8.26
C ARG A 69 8.36 -18.37 7.95
N VAL A 70 7.14 -18.81 8.26
CA VAL A 70 5.92 -18.02 8.07
C VAL A 70 5.94 -16.79 8.96
N ARG A 71 6.32 -16.92 10.23
CA ARG A 71 6.48 -15.78 11.15
C ARG A 71 7.52 -14.80 10.63
N ALA A 72 8.70 -15.28 10.22
CA ALA A 72 9.76 -14.42 9.68
C ALA A 72 9.35 -13.71 8.38
N LEU A 73 8.59 -14.39 7.51
CA LEU A 73 8.05 -13.80 6.28
C LEU A 73 6.99 -12.74 6.61
N HIS A 74 6.08 -13.05 7.54
CA HIS A 74 5.04 -12.14 8.00
C HIS A 74 5.65 -10.87 8.59
N ASP A 75 6.60 -11.00 9.51
CA ASP A 75 7.31 -9.85 10.10
C ASP A 75 8.00 -9.00 9.04
N ARG A 76 8.60 -9.63 8.02
CA ARG A 76 9.23 -8.91 6.90
C ARG A 76 8.18 -8.16 6.08
N GLN A 77 7.05 -8.80 5.77
CA GLN A 77 5.96 -8.18 5.01
C GLN A 77 5.33 -7.01 5.79
N GLU A 78 5.10 -7.16 7.09
CA GLU A 78 4.57 -6.09 7.94
C GLU A 78 5.50 -4.87 7.95
N ARG A 79 6.81 -5.08 8.07
CA ARG A 79 7.80 -4.00 7.97
C ARG A 79 7.77 -3.33 6.61
N GLN A 80 7.79 -4.11 5.52
CA GLN A 80 7.71 -3.55 4.16
C GLN A 80 6.43 -2.74 3.93
N VAL A 81 5.29 -3.23 4.43
CA VAL A 81 4.01 -2.51 4.33
C VAL A 81 4.04 -1.23 5.17
N ALA A 82 4.64 -1.26 6.36
CA ALA A 82 4.79 -0.08 7.20
C ALA A 82 5.68 0.98 6.53
N ASP A 83 6.82 0.57 5.97
CA ASP A 83 7.75 1.45 5.27
C ASP A 83 7.11 2.09 4.02
N LEU A 84 6.43 1.28 3.19
CA LEU A 84 5.71 1.81 2.02
C LEU A 84 4.59 2.77 2.41
N ARG A 85 3.87 2.50 3.51
CA ARG A 85 2.84 3.43 4.01
C ARG A 85 3.46 4.74 4.48
N ALA A 86 4.61 4.70 5.17
CA ALA A 86 5.33 5.89 5.58
C ALA A 86 5.77 6.71 4.36
N GLN A 87 6.37 6.08 3.35
CA GLN A 87 6.77 6.73 2.10
C GLN A 87 5.60 7.38 1.36
N VAL A 88 4.44 6.72 1.30
CA VAL A 88 3.24 7.28 0.68
C VAL A 88 2.73 8.51 1.45
N THR A 89 2.74 8.47 2.77
CA THR A 89 2.35 9.62 3.60
C THR A 89 3.32 10.79 3.40
N GLU A 90 4.62 10.55 3.48
CA GLU A 90 5.66 11.57 3.28
C GLU A 90 5.55 12.19 1.88
N GLY A 91 5.38 11.37 0.84
CA GLY A 91 5.20 11.85 -0.53
C GLY A 91 3.95 12.72 -0.69
N ARG A 92 2.84 12.38 -0.02
CA ARG A 92 1.62 13.21 -0.01
C ARG A 92 1.84 14.54 0.69
N GLU A 93 2.55 14.55 1.81
CA GLU A 93 2.87 15.78 2.54
C GLU A 93 3.79 16.69 1.72
N SER A 94 4.81 16.12 1.06
CA SER A 94 5.69 16.87 0.17
C SER A 94 4.95 17.46 -1.03
N LEU A 95 4.03 16.71 -1.64
CA LEU A 95 3.20 17.23 -2.74
C LEU A 95 2.27 18.34 -2.28
N ALA A 96 1.60 18.17 -1.13
CA ALA A 96 0.73 19.20 -0.56
C ALA A 96 1.49 20.49 -0.24
N ALA A 97 2.73 20.38 0.27
CA ALA A 97 3.60 21.52 0.50
C ALA A 97 3.96 22.23 -0.82
N LEU A 98 4.38 21.49 -1.85
CA LEU A 98 4.68 22.07 -3.17
C LEU A 98 3.46 22.75 -3.80
N GLU A 99 2.28 22.15 -3.68
CA GLU A 99 1.03 22.76 -4.16
C GLU A 99 0.74 24.09 -3.46
N ALA A 100 0.95 24.17 -2.14
CA ALA A 100 0.76 25.39 -1.38
C ALA A 100 1.71 26.51 -1.84
N GLU A 101 3.00 26.19 -2.02
CA GLU A 101 4.00 27.13 -2.52
C GLU A 101 3.66 27.61 -3.95
N LEU A 102 3.22 26.70 -4.83
CA LEU A 102 2.78 27.06 -6.19
C LEU A 102 1.55 27.97 -6.18
N GLN A 103 0.61 27.77 -5.25
CA GLN A 103 -0.54 28.67 -5.09
C GLN A 103 -0.09 30.05 -4.59
N GLN A 104 0.86 30.11 -3.65
CA GLN A 104 1.41 31.37 -3.17
C GLN A 104 2.15 32.11 -4.29
N MET A 105 3.00 31.42 -5.05
CA MET A 105 3.68 31.97 -6.23
C MET A 105 2.68 32.54 -7.24
N ARG A 106 1.62 31.79 -7.59
CA ARG A 106 0.57 32.29 -8.49
C ARG A 106 -0.07 33.59 -7.99
N ARG A 107 -0.37 33.69 -6.69
CA ARG A 107 -0.93 34.91 -6.09
C ARG A 107 0.06 36.07 -6.14
N ALA A 108 1.32 35.84 -5.79
CA ALA A 108 2.37 36.86 -5.83
C ALA A 108 2.58 37.41 -7.26
N HIS A 109 2.60 36.54 -8.27
CA HIS A 109 2.68 36.97 -9.67
C HIS A 109 1.45 37.76 -10.12
N GLU A 110 0.25 37.41 -9.64
CA GLU A 110 -0.94 38.17 -9.98
C GLU A 110 -0.87 39.59 -9.40
N THR A 111 -0.51 39.70 -8.12
CA THR A 111 -0.25 41.02 -7.49
C THR A 111 0.84 41.80 -8.22
N LEU A 112 1.92 41.14 -8.67
CA LEU A 112 2.96 41.79 -9.47
C LEU A 112 2.44 42.28 -10.84
N ARG A 113 1.57 41.52 -11.51
CA ARG A 113 0.95 41.96 -12.77
C ARG A 113 0.04 43.17 -12.56
N GLU A 114 -0.79 43.14 -11.51
CA GLU A 114 -1.66 44.25 -11.15
C GLU A 114 -0.85 45.51 -10.85
N ALA A 115 0.19 45.40 -10.00
CA ALA A 115 1.06 46.52 -9.66
C ALA A 115 1.81 47.09 -10.88
N ASN A 116 2.29 46.23 -11.79
CA ASN A 116 2.92 46.68 -13.03
C ASN A 116 1.93 47.37 -13.98
N ALA A 117 0.69 46.88 -14.07
CA ALA A 117 -0.35 47.51 -14.88
C ALA A 117 -0.70 48.91 -14.35
N GLU A 118 -0.79 49.05 -13.02
CA GLU A 118 -1.02 50.34 -12.38
C GLU A 118 0.15 51.31 -12.57
N LEU A 119 1.39 50.82 -12.38
CA LEU A 119 2.61 51.60 -12.63
C LEU A 119 2.70 52.07 -14.08
N THR A 120 2.43 51.20 -15.03
CA THR A 120 2.43 51.53 -16.46
C THR A 120 1.40 52.61 -16.78
N ARG A 121 0.20 52.53 -16.17
CA ARG A 121 -0.84 53.56 -16.34
C ARG A 121 -0.39 54.90 -15.76
N ALA A 122 0.14 54.92 -14.54
CA ALA A 122 0.61 56.14 -13.89
C ALA A 122 1.80 56.79 -14.63
N LEU A 123 2.68 55.96 -15.21
CA LEU A 123 3.76 56.43 -16.08
C LEU A 123 3.24 57.05 -17.37
N ALA A 124 2.22 56.47 -18.00
CA ALA A 124 1.59 57.02 -19.20
C ALA A 124 0.87 58.36 -18.93
N GLU A 125 0.30 58.52 -17.74
CA GLU A 125 -0.30 59.77 -17.26
C GLU A 125 0.75 60.81 -16.81
N GLY A 126 2.03 60.43 -16.75
CA GLY A 126 3.14 61.30 -16.38
C GLY A 126 3.24 61.63 -14.89
N ALA A 127 2.52 60.89 -14.03
CA ALA A 127 2.43 61.15 -12.59
C ALA A 127 2.56 59.87 -11.74
N PRO A 128 3.66 59.09 -11.87
CA PRO A 128 3.92 57.98 -10.95
C PRO A 128 4.16 58.49 -9.53
N SER A 129 3.39 58.00 -8.56
CA SER A 129 3.64 58.31 -7.14
C SER A 129 4.76 57.43 -6.59
N GLY A 130 5.58 57.96 -5.67
CA GLY A 130 6.63 57.18 -5.00
C GLY A 130 6.07 55.97 -4.26
N THR A 131 4.91 56.12 -3.62
CA THR A 131 4.17 55.02 -2.97
C THR A 131 3.78 53.90 -3.93
N LEU A 132 3.47 54.21 -5.18
CA LEU A 132 3.11 53.22 -6.20
C LEU A 132 4.35 52.49 -6.72
N ILE A 133 5.49 53.20 -6.83
CA ILE A 133 6.77 52.58 -7.15
C ILE A 133 7.19 51.62 -6.04
N ASP A 134 7.09 52.04 -4.77
CA ASP A 134 7.41 51.21 -3.61
C ASP A 134 6.51 49.96 -3.55
N ALA A 135 5.22 50.10 -3.88
CA ALA A 135 4.29 48.97 -3.96
C ALA A 135 4.65 47.97 -5.07
N ALA A 136 5.05 48.46 -6.26
CA ALA A 136 5.48 47.61 -7.35
C ALA A 136 6.79 46.86 -7.01
N LEU A 137 7.76 47.55 -6.39
CA LEU A 137 9.00 46.92 -5.92
C LEU A 137 8.75 45.88 -4.82
N ALA A 138 7.81 46.15 -3.90
CA ALA A 138 7.41 45.20 -2.87
C ALA A 138 6.76 43.94 -3.48
N ALA A 139 5.90 44.11 -4.49
CA ALA A 139 5.29 43.00 -5.23
C ALA A 139 6.34 42.18 -5.99
N GLU A 140 7.36 42.82 -6.57
CA GLU A 140 8.46 42.13 -7.26
C GLU A 140 9.28 41.29 -6.29
N LEU A 141 9.66 41.86 -5.14
CA LEU A 141 10.36 41.12 -4.10
C LEU A 141 9.56 39.93 -3.57
N GLU A 142 8.24 40.07 -3.42
CA GLU A 142 7.38 38.96 -2.99
C GLU A 142 7.27 37.87 -4.06
N SER A 143 7.18 38.24 -5.36
CA SER A 143 7.23 37.28 -6.46
C SER A 143 8.53 36.48 -6.46
N LEU A 144 9.68 37.16 -6.33
CA LEU A 144 10.99 36.49 -6.28
C LEU A 144 11.14 35.58 -5.07
N ARG A 145 10.60 35.98 -3.91
CA ARG A 145 10.59 35.12 -2.72
C ARG A 145 9.73 33.88 -2.93
N ALA A 146 8.56 34.03 -3.54
CA ALA A 146 7.66 32.92 -3.81
C ALA A 146 8.25 31.95 -4.85
N GLU A 147 8.91 32.45 -5.90
CA GLU A 147 9.68 31.63 -6.86
C GLU A 147 10.75 30.81 -6.13
N ARG A 148 11.53 31.45 -5.26
CA ARG A 148 12.57 30.75 -4.47
C ARG A 148 12.01 29.72 -3.49
N ALA A 149 10.84 29.98 -2.92
CA ALA A 149 10.17 29.04 -2.05
C ALA A 149 9.73 27.79 -2.82
N VAL A 150 9.17 27.97 -4.03
CA VAL A 150 8.83 26.86 -4.94
C VAL A 150 10.09 26.06 -5.32
N GLU A 151 11.16 26.71 -5.79
CA GLU A 151 12.42 26.01 -6.14
C GLU A 151 12.96 25.17 -4.98
N THR A 152 12.90 25.72 -3.76
CA THR A 152 13.34 25.02 -2.55
C THR A 152 12.44 23.83 -2.22
N ALA A 153 11.13 23.99 -2.37
CA ALA A 153 10.16 22.92 -2.15
C ALA A 153 10.31 21.79 -3.19
N GLU A 154 10.50 22.13 -4.47
CA GLU A 154 10.77 21.17 -5.55
C GLU A 154 12.06 20.40 -5.28
N THR A 155 13.15 21.10 -4.93
CA THR A 155 14.44 20.46 -4.64
C THR A 155 14.31 19.48 -3.47
N ARG A 156 13.59 19.87 -2.40
CA ARG A 156 13.34 18.99 -1.26
C ARG A 156 12.52 17.77 -1.65
N ALA A 157 11.46 17.95 -2.45
CA ALA A 157 10.62 16.86 -2.91
C ALA A 157 11.41 15.85 -3.76
N VAL A 158 12.27 16.34 -4.66
CA VAL A 158 13.15 15.48 -5.47
C VAL A 158 14.16 14.73 -4.59
N LEU A 159 14.79 15.39 -3.63
CA LEU A 159 15.74 14.74 -2.72
C LEU A 159 15.07 13.64 -1.89
N SER A 160 13.92 13.93 -1.28
CA SER A 160 13.13 12.94 -0.52
C SER A 160 12.70 11.76 -1.41
N ALA A 161 12.36 11.99 -2.69
CA ALA A 161 12.05 10.91 -3.62
C ALA A 161 13.27 10.07 -4.04
N LEU A 162 14.48 10.66 -4.09
CA LEU A 162 15.71 9.97 -4.50
C LEU A 162 16.39 9.21 -3.36
N GLU A 163 16.30 9.70 -2.12
CA GLU A 163 16.89 9.07 -0.93
C GLU A 163 16.58 7.57 -0.80
N PRO A 164 15.32 7.09 -0.90
CA PRO A 164 15.03 5.66 -0.78
C PRO A 164 15.60 4.85 -1.94
N LEU A 165 15.62 5.39 -3.17
CA LEU A 165 16.19 4.71 -4.34
C LEU A 165 17.71 4.56 -4.22
N LEU A 166 18.37 5.57 -3.66
CA LEU A 166 19.81 5.52 -3.38
C LEU A 166 20.14 4.53 -2.27
N ALA A 167 19.32 4.47 -1.22
CA ALA A 167 19.48 3.50 -0.14
C ALA A 167 19.31 2.05 -0.65
N GLU A 168 18.33 1.80 -1.51
CA GLU A 168 18.11 0.49 -2.14
C GLU A 168 19.27 0.10 -3.07
N ALA A 169 19.76 1.04 -3.89
CA ALA A 169 20.92 0.81 -4.75
C ALA A 169 22.20 0.50 -3.95
N ALA A 170 22.44 1.21 -2.84
CA ALA A 170 23.57 0.96 -1.95
C ALA A 170 23.50 -0.44 -1.30
N ALA A 171 22.32 -0.81 -0.77
CA ALA A 171 22.11 -2.14 -0.18
C ALA A 171 22.32 -3.27 -1.19
N THR A 172 21.96 -3.05 -2.46
CA THR A 172 22.15 -4.03 -3.54
C THR A 172 23.64 -4.23 -3.87
N GLN A 173 24.43 -3.14 -3.88
CA GLN A 173 25.87 -3.21 -4.14
C GLN A 173 26.65 -3.91 -3.02
N GLU A 174 26.32 -3.64 -1.76
CA GLU A 174 26.97 -4.29 -0.61
C GLU A 174 26.72 -5.81 -0.61
N GLY A 175 25.51 -6.25 -0.97
CA GLY A 175 25.17 -7.66 -1.09
C GLY A 175 25.83 -8.39 -2.28
N GLU A 176 26.29 -7.67 -3.30
CA GLU A 176 27.01 -8.25 -4.45
C GLU A 176 28.52 -8.41 -4.16
N THR A 177 29.04 -7.68 -3.16
CA THR A 177 30.45 -7.71 -2.75
C THR A 177 30.77 -8.67 -1.59
N ALA A 178 29.76 -9.27 -0.96
CA ALA A 178 29.86 -10.20 0.17
C ALA A 178 29.62 -11.65 -0.25
#